data_AF-A0A0F0LX81-F1
#
_entry.id   AF-A0A0F0LX81-F1
#
_cell.length_a   1.000
_cell.length_b   1.000
_cell.length_c   1.000
_cell.angle_alpha   90.00
_cell.angle_beta   90.00
_cell.angle_gamma   90.00
#
_symmetry.space_group_name_H-M   'P 1'
#
loop_
_entity.id
_entity.type
_entity.pdbx_description
1 polymer ?
#
loop_
_entity_poly.entity_id
_entity_poly.type
_entity_poly.pdbx_seq_one_letter_code
_entity_poly.pdbx_strand_id
1 'polypeptide(L)'
;MALFSRRPAPNAASESTDVAAPAPTGEIAAASAVGTAAGNTTDGTASGEGDITAAAAAASIADAVPEVSISISTFGGPGAAPAAVPAPAPFTLPSPEMPAVTEAVPGMPDNVLLKAALAALVADAPAPQLMNVARQLLQGHLYLRVKGDARALVDAGKELPLSIATRGDERFALVFSGGEALRDAVNADGDTDTSAVSKPAIEVLNEVLTDDFAGIAIDHASTPHSAILPRQLLERALVDLDPELAVKTLLLGARDAATPAAVAGVLVSAPLWLAARTTESGDMGIAEVHTEDGTRYIEVFSHPLELIALGRGDEPVQITGPQLGAALRSDDGITGVIVDPAGPWISLTRTDLAAVLALDAP
;
A
#
# COMPACT_ATOMS: atom_id res chain seq x y z
N MET A 1 19.86 -37.80 -49.33
CA MET A 1 19.24 -39.05 -49.82
C MET A 1 18.90 -39.89 -48.59
N ALA A 2 17.64 -39.82 -48.15
CA ALA A 2 16.58 -40.82 -48.31
C ALA A 2 16.63 -41.89 -47.18
N LEU A 3 15.77 -41.89 -46.14
CA LEU A 3 14.31 -42.19 -46.10
C LEU A 3 14.02 -43.67 -46.46
N PHE A 4 13.25 -44.54 -45.77
CA PHE A 4 12.12 -44.44 -44.82
C PHE A 4 11.88 -45.76 -44.02
N SER A 5 11.39 -45.60 -42.78
CA SER A 5 10.26 -46.26 -42.05
C SER A 5 9.92 -47.76 -42.14
N ARG A 6 9.60 -48.35 -40.96
CA ARG A 6 8.21 -48.61 -40.47
C ARG A 6 8.13 -49.10 -39.00
N ARG A 7 7.13 -48.59 -38.27
CA ARG A 7 6.62 -48.99 -36.92
C ARG A 7 5.47 -50.03 -37.09
N PRO A 8 5.02 -50.77 -36.06
CA PRO A 8 4.06 -50.27 -35.04
C PRO A 8 4.34 -50.74 -33.58
N ALA A 9 3.75 -50.04 -32.59
CA ALA A 9 3.75 -50.33 -31.14
C ALA A 9 2.50 -51.15 -30.73
N PRO A 10 2.36 -51.72 -29.50
CA PRO A 10 2.11 -50.92 -28.28
C PRO A 10 2.65 -51.51 -26.94
N ASN A 11 2.41 -50.76 -25.85
CA ASN A 11 2.56 -51.07 -24.41
C ASN A 11 3.92 -50.86 -23.73
N ALA A 12 4.08 -49.67 -23.11
CA ALA A 12 4.72 -49.53 -21.80
C ALA A 12 4.26 -48.23 -21.12
N ALA A 13 3.70 -48.39 -19.92
CA ALA A 13 3.58 -47.45 -18.79
C ALA A 13 3.37 -45.95 -19.07
N SER A 14 2.15 -45.48 -18.83
CA SER A 14 1.87 -44.12 -18.41
C SER A 14 2.02 -44.05 -16.88
N GLU A 15 3.13 -43.52 -16.39
CA GLU A 15 3.17 -42.86 -15.09
C GLU A 15 3.04 -41.36 -15.36
N SER A 16 1.85 -40.84 -15.10
CA SER A 16 1.53 -39.42 -15.05
C SER A 16 2.09 -38.84 -13.76
N THR A 17 3.24 -38.16 -13.84
CA THR A 17 3.67 -37.23 -12.79
C THR A 17 2.91 -35.93 -12.99
N ASP A 18 1.75 -35.85 -12.33
CA ASP A 18 0.98 -34.63 -12.17
C ASP A 18 1.76 -33.71 -11.22
N VAL A 19 2.45 -32.72 -11.78
CA VAL A 19 3.09 -31.65 -11.00
C VAL A 19 2.00 -30.64 -10.68
N ALA A 20 1.28 -30.90 -9.59
CA ALA A 20 0.34 -29.95 -9.01
C ALA A 20 1.11 -28.71 -8.52
N ALA A 21 0.80 -27.56 -9.12
CA ALA A 21 1.16 -26.25 -8.62
C ALA A 21 0.62 -26.06 -7.18
N PRO A 22 1.38 -25.45 -6.26
CA PRO A 22 0.82 -25.09 -4.96
C PRO A 22 -0.15 -23.91 -5.15
N ALA A 23 -1.44 -24.19 -4.96
CA ALA A 23 -2.45 -23.16 -4.81
C ALA A 23 -2.19 -22.34 -3.53
N PRO A 24 -2.40 -21.01 -3.52
CA PRO A 24 -2.34 -20.24 -2.29
C PRO A 24 -3.53 -20.65 -1.42
N THR A 25 -3.26 -21.41 -0.37
CA THR A 25 -4.26 -21.69 0.66
C THR A 25 -4.28 -20.46 1.56
N GLY A 26 -5.20 -19.53 1.27
CA GLY A 26 -5.56 -18.46 2.18
C GLY A 26 -6.19 -19.07 3.42
N GLU A 27 -5.37 -19.34 4.43
CA GLU A 27 -5.83 -19.71 5.75
C GLU A 27 -6.34 -18.44 6.44
N ILE A 28 -7.66 -18.32 6.55
CA ILE A 28 -8.33 -17.29 7.36
C ILE A 28 -7.98 -17.59 8.82
N ALA A 29 -6.93 -16.95 9.33
CA ALA A 29 -6.61 -16.92 10.74
C ALA A 29 -7.63 -16.02 11.47
N ALA A 30 -8.77 -16.61 11.85
CA ALA A 30 -9.66 -16.02 12.83
C ALA A 30 -8.98 -16.11 14.21
N ALA A 31 -8.35 -15.03 14.66
CA ALA A 31 -7.90 -14.92 16.04
C ALA A 31 -9.12 -14.82 16.96
N SER A 32 -9.49 -15.93 17.60
CA SER A 32 -10.50 -15.94 18.66
C SER A 32 -9.93 -15.49 20.01
N ALA A 33 -10.74 -14.68 20.70
CA ALA A 33 -10.74 -14.38 22.13
C ALA A 33 -9.64 -13.46 22.68
N VAL A 34 -9.95 -12.15 22.72
CA VAL A 34 -9.51 -11.31 23.84
C VAL A 34 -10.58 -11.44 24.93
N GLY A 35 -10.25 -12.16 26.01
CA GLY A 35 -11.10 -12.17 27.21
C GLY A 35 -10.70 -13.23 28.22
N THR A 36 -10.12 -12.81 29.36
CA THR A 36 -10.25 -13.58 30.60
C THR A 36 -10.30 -12.64 31.81
N ALA A 37 -11.50 -12.50 32.39
CA ALA A 37 -11.67 -12.34 33.82
C ALA A 37 -13.05 -12.91 34.22
N ALA A 38 -13.06 -13.64 35.33
CA ALA A 38 -14.02 -14.66 35.68
C ALA A 38 -15.31 -14.16 36.35
N GLY A 39 -16.38 -14.95 36.16
CA GLY A 39 -17.35 -15.29 37.20
C GLY A 39 -18.66 -14.49 37.22
N ASN A 40 -19.74 -15.08 36.70
CA ASN A 40 -20.83 -15.57 37.54
C ASN A 40 -21.83 -16.40 36.70
N THR A 41 -22.19 -17.57 37.20
CA THR A 41 -23.24 -18.45 36.68
C THR A 41 -24.63 -17.85 36.91
N THR A 42 -25.43 -17.76 35.85
CA THR A 42 -26.90 -17.84 35.98
C THR A 42 -27.52 -18.37 34.69
N ASP A 43 -28.20 -19.51 34.81
CA ASP A 43 -29.11 -20.08 33.81
C ASP A 43 -30.17 -19.07 33.37
N GLY A 44 -30.47 -19.04 32.07
CA GLY A 44 -31.49 -18.18 31.50
C GLY A 44 -31.82 -18.54 30.06
N THR A 45 -32.67 -19.54 29.88
CA THR A 45 -33.35 -19.86 28.62
C THR A 45 -34.07 -18.63 28.07
N ALA A 46 -33.70 -18.18 26.88
CA ALA A 46 -34.55 -17.30 26.07
C ALA A 46 -34.32 -17.58 24.58
N SER A 47 -35.29 -18.26 23.99
CA SER A 47 -35.52 -18.31 22.54
C SER A 47 -35.86 -16.91 22.05
N GLY A 48 -35.16 -16.44 21.02
CA GLY A 48 -35.46 -15.20 20.34
C GLY A 48 -34.77 -15.18 18.99
N GLU A 49 -35.55 -15.41 17.92
CA GLU A 49 -35.23 -14.98 16.56
C GLU A 49 -35.06 -13.46 16.60
N GLY A 50 -33.81 -13.02 16.71
CA GLY A 50 -33.42 -11.61 16.68
C GLY A 50 -33.12 -11.21 15.25
N ASP A 51 -33.97 -10.35 14.71
CA ASP A 51 -33.74 -9.58 13.49
C ASP A 51 -32.40 -8.82 13.60
N ILE A 52 -31.41 -9.22 12.80
CA ILE A 52 -30.06 -8.64 12.80
C ILE A 52 -30.03 -7.46 11.81
N THR A 53 -30.79 -6.42 12.11
CA THR A 53 -30.70 -5.10 11.45
C THR A 53 -30.16 -4.03 12.39
N ALA A 54 -29.34 -4.44 13.37
CA ALA A 54 -28.61 -3.54 14.24
C ALA A 54 -27.51 -2.83 13.43
N ALA A 55 -27.84 -1.68 12.84
CA ALA A 55 -26.86 -0.73 12.35
C ALA A 55 -25.83 -0.47 13.46
N ALA A 56 -24.54 -0.66 13.16
CA ALA A 56 -23.48 -0.32 14.09
C ALA A 56 -23.64 1.14 14.51
N ALA A 57 -23.59 1.41 15.82
CA ALA A 57 -23.57 2.78 16.31
C ALA A 57 -22.31 3.45 15.75
N ALA A 58 -22.49 4.54 14.99
CA ALA A 58 -21.37 5.24 14.38
C ALA A 58 -20.48 5.87 15.46
N ALA A 59 -19.17 5.65 15.37
CA ALA A 59 -18.22 6.36 16.21
C ALA A 59 -18.17 7.85 15.79
N SER A 60 -18.09 8.78 16.75
CA SER A 60 -17.85 10.19 16.43
C SER A 60 -16.36 10.43 16.23
N ILE A 61 -15.95 10.99 15.08
CA ILE A 61 -14.57 11.44 14.89
C ILE A 61 -14.43 12.84 15.49
N ALA A 62 -13.36 13.07 16.26
CA ALA A 62 -13.06 14.42 16.76
C ALA A 62 -12.63 15.35 15.61
N ASP A 63 -13.04 16.62 15.65
CA ASP A 63 -12.71 17.62 14.62
C ASP A 63 -11.20 17.87 14.43
N ALA A 64 -10.37 17.44 15.39
CA ALA A 64 -8.93 17.66 15.41
C ALA A 64 -8.09 16.56 14.70
N VAL A 65 -8.73 15.60 14.02
CA VAL A 65 -7.99 14.58 13.26
C VAL A 65 -7.46 15.19 11.95
N PRO A 66 -6.15 15.05 11.63
CA PRO A 66 -5.58 15.62 10.41
C PRO A 66 -6.28 15.13 9.12
N GLU A 67 -6.56 16.07 8.22
CA GLU A 67 -7.16 15.83 6.90
C GLU A 67 -6.45 16.63 5.80
N VAL A 68 -6.52 16.15 4.56
CA VAL A 68 -6.02 16.89 3.39
C VAL A 68 -7.17 17.52 2.63
N SER A 69 -7.20 18.84 2.57
CA SER A 69 -8.00 19.59 1.60
C SER A 69 -7.33 19.54 0.22
N ILE A 70 -7.75 18.61 -0.64
CA ILE A 70 -7.16 18.48 -1.98
C ILE A 70 -7.61 19.66 -2.85
N SER A 71 -6.74 20.66 -3.00
CA SER A 71 -6.88 21.59 -4.11
C SER A 71 -6.32 20.93 -5.37
N ILE A 72 -7.09 21.01 -6.47
CA ILE A 72 -6.85 20.37 -7.78
C ILE A 72 -5.47 20.75 -8.39
N SER A 73 -4.76 21.74 -7.83
CA SER A 73 -3.40 22.11 -8.20
C SER A 73 -2.32 21.09 -7.85
N THR A 74 -2.49 20.22 -6.84
CA THR A 74 -1.44 19.25 -6.44
C THR A 74 -1.24 18.11 -7.46
N PHE A 75 -2.19 17.94 -8.38
CA PHE A 75 -2.16 16.91 -9.44
C PHE A 75 -2.22 17.52 -10.85
N GLY A 76 -2.10 18.84 -10.97
CA GLY A 76 -2.20 19.55 -12.24
C GLY A 76 -0.86 19.56 -12.95
N GLY A 77 -0.78 18.93 -14.12
CA GLY A 77 0.39 18.92 -14.98
C GLY A 77 0.98 20.31 -15.30
N PRO A 78 2.10 20.35 -16.03
CA PRO A 78 3.01 21.50 -16.08
C PRO A 78 2.29 22.80 -16.44
N GLY A 79 2.23 23.74 -15.49
CA GLY A 79 1.61 25.05 -15.71
C GLY A 79 1.17 25.83 -14.46
N ALA A 80 1.27 25.27 -13.24
CA ALA A 80 0.98 26.03 -12.03
C ALA A 80 2.14 27.01 -11.69
N ALA A 81 1.80 28.26 -11.37
CA ALA A 81 2.78 29.27 -10.96
C ALA A 81 3.48 28.84 -9.65
N PRO A 82 4.81 28.97 -9.55
CA PRO A 82 5.54 28.50 -8.38
C PRO A 82 5.18 29.36 -7.16
N ALA A 83 4.62 28.73 -6.13
CA ALA A 83 4.74 29.27 -4.78
C ALA A 83 6.22 29.25 -4.39
N ALA A 84 6.69 30.27 -3.66
CA ALA A 84 8.07 30.31 -3.19
C ALA A 84 8.34 29.11 -2.25
N VAL A 85 8.98 28.07 -2.78
CA VAL A 85 9.36 26.88 -2.01
C VAL A 85 10.65 27.19 -1.26
N PRO A 86 10.73 26.91 0.06
CA PRO A 86 11.98 26.98 0.80
C PRO A 86 13.06 26.14 0.09
N ALA A 87 14.34 26.51 0.23
CA ALA A 87 15.44 25.70 -0.29
C ALA A 87 15.30 24.26 0.21
N PRO A 88 15.40 23.24 -0.67
CA PRO A 88 15.19 21.86 -0.28
C PRO A 88 16.21 21.48 0.78
N ALA A 89 15.74 20.97 1.92
CA ALA A 89 16.61 20.35 2.90
C ALA A 89 17.32 19.15 2.24
N PRO A 90 18.58 18.85 2.61
CA PRO A 90 19.28 17.69 2.06
C PRO A 90 18.48 16.42 2.38
N PHE A 91 17.98 15.76 1.34
CA PHE A 91 17.27 14.51 1.45
C PHE A 91 18.28 13.39 1.72
N THR A 92 18.05 12.65 2.81
CA THR A 92 18.83 11.45 3.14
C THR A 92 17.95 10.24 2.91
N LEU A 93 18.45 9.26 2.16
CA LEU A 93 17.73 8.01 1.95
C LEU A 93 17.46 7.33 3.30
N PRO A 94 16.23 6.86 3.56
CA PRO A 94 15.91 6.11 4.76
C PRO A 94 16.58 4.72 4.72
N SER A 95 16.31 3.87 5.71
CA SER A 95 16.72 2.47 5.66
C SER A 95 16.18 1.81 4.36
N PRO A 96 17.02 1.08 3.60
CA PRO A 96 16.58 0.39 2.38
C PRO A 96 15.60 -0.74 2.66
N GLU A 97 15.83 -1.44 3.77
CA GLU A 97 15.11 -2.64 4.13
C GLU A 97 13.75 -2.33 4.77
N MET A 98 12.83 -3.24 4.55
CA MET A 98 11.57 -3.28 5.27
C MET A 98 11.80 -3.36 6.79
N PRO A 99 11.07 -2.55 7.59
CA PRO A 99 11.01 -2.77 9.02
C PRO A 99 10.52 -4.18 9.34
N ALA A 100 11.03 -4.76 10.43
CA ALA A 100 10.58 -6.06 10.89
C ALA A 100 9.07 -6.04 11.17
N VAL A 101 8.37 -7.08 10.70
CA VAL A 101 6.94 -7.26 10.96
C VAL A 101 6.71 -7.39 12.47
N THR A 102 5.70 -6.69 12.98
CA THR A 102 5.27 -6.77 14.38
C THR A 102 3.88 -7.37 14.48
N GLU A 103 3.55 -7.96 15.62
CA GLU A 103 2.24 -8.52 15.93
C GLU A 103 1.83 -8.09 17.34
N ALA A 104 1.06 -7.00 17.47
CA ALA A 104 0.53 -6.57 18.76
C ALA A 104 -0.51 -7.56 19.34
N VAL A 105 -1.23 -8.24 18.44
CA VAL A 105 -2.12 -9.38 18.73
C VAL A 105 -1.53 -10.61 18.02
N PRO A 106 -1.28 -11.73 18.71
CA PRO A 106 -0.74 -12.93 18.06
C PRO A 106 -1.60 -13.39 16.88
N GLY A 107 -0.96 -13.65 15.74
CA GLY A 107 -1.65 -14.06 14.51
C GLY A 107 -2.27 -12.89 13.74
N MET A 108 -1.96 -11.65 14.12
CA MET A 108 -2.42 -10.43 13.47
C MET A 108 -1.22 -9.51 13.15
N PRO A 109 -0.56 -9.71 11.99
CA PRO A 109 0.54 -8.88 11.54
C PRO A 109 0.15 -7.41 11.39
N ASP A 110 0.89 -6.51 12.00
CA ASP A 110 0.68 -5.07 11.85
C ASP A 110 1.13 -4.61 10.45
N ASN A 111 0.40 -3.63 9.91
CA ASN A 111 0.88 -2.84 8.78
C ASN A 111 1.94 -1.84 9.28
N VAL A 112 3.16 -2.34 9.48
CA VAL A 112 4.26 -1.61 10.14
C VAL A 112 4.61 -0.29 9.46
N LEU A 113 4.48 -0.20 8.14
CA LEU A 113 4.75 1.02 7.39
C LEU A 113 3.65 2.07 7.59
N LEU A 114 2.38 1.66 7.51
CA LEU A 114 1.26 2.55 7.79
C LEU A 114 1.31 3.04 9.23
N LYS A 115 1.57 2.14 10.18
CA LYS A 115 1.74 2.47 11.60
C LYS A 115 2.87 3.47 11.81
N ALA A 116 4.02 3.28 11.16
CA ALA A 116 5.14 4.23 11.23
C ALA A 116 4.79 5.59 10.62
N ALA A 117 4.05 5.63 9.51
CA ALA A 117 3.60 6.88 8.90
C ALA A 117 2.63 7.65 9.79
N LEU A 118 1.68 6.95 10.43
CA LEU A 118 0.76 7.54 11.41
C LEU A 118 1.49 8.05 12.65
N ALA A 119 2.49 7.29 13.13
CA ALA A 119 3.33 7.69 14.26
C ALA A 119 4.17 8.95 13.99
N ALA A 120 4.48 9.22 12.71
CA ALA A 120 5.25 10.39 12.30
C ALA A 120 4.40 11.67 12.12
N LEU A 121 3.07 11.56 12.22
CA LEU A 121 2.18 12.72 12.09
C LEU A 121 2.39 13.70 13.24
N VAL A 122 2.58 14.97 12.90
CA VAL A 122 2.57 16.06 13.87
C VAL A 122 1.18 16.69 13.96
N ALA A 123 0.96 17.52 15.00
CA ALA A 123 -0.21 18.39 15.04
C ALA A 123 -0.25 19.26 13.78
N ASP A 124 -1.44 19.43 13.19
CA ASP A 124 -1.65 20.10 11.90
C ASP A 124 -0.72 19.55 10.79
N ALA A 125 -0.71 18.22 10.65
CA ALA A 125 0.19 17.50 9.75
C ALA A 125 0.17 18.10 8.32
N PRO A 126 1.35 18.45 7.76
CA PRO A 126 1.41 19.03 6.42
C PRO A 126 1.09 18.00 5.35
N ALA A 127 0.68 18.46 4.17
CA ALA A 127 0.25 17.60 3.06
C ALA A 127 1.22 16.43 2.74
N PRO A 128 2.56 16.61 2.69
CA PRO A 128 3.48 15.49 2.43
C PRO A 128 3.40 14.36 3.47
N GLN A 129 3.15 14.66 4.75
CA GLN A 129 2.99 13.63 5.77
C GLN A 129 1.71 12.81 5.54
N LEU A 130 0.62 13.47 5.19
CA LEU A 130 -0.65 12.78 4.86
C LEU A 130 -0.57 12.02 3.53
N MET A 131 0.20 12.52 2.55
CA MET A 131 0.53 11.77 1.33
C MET A 131 1.40 10.55 1.65
N ASN A 132 2.29 10.63 2.65
CA ASN A 132 3.01 9.46 3.13
C ASN A 132 2.06 8.45 3.77
N VAL A 133 1.08 8.86 4.58
CA VAL A 133 0.05 7.94 5.08
C VAL A 133 -0.71 7.29 3.93
N ALA A 134 -1.15 8.08 2.93
CA ALA A 134 -1.84 7.57 1.75
C ALA A 134 -0.98 6.59 0.93
N ARG A 135 0.33 6.84 0.78
CA ARG A 135 1.21 5.92 0.05
C ARG A 135 1.41 4.60 0.80
N GLN A 136 1.52 4.64 2.13
CA GLN A 136 1.68 3.42 2.94
C GLN A 136 0.39 2.61 3.01
N LEU A 137 -0.76 3.27 2.90
CA LEU A 137 -2.06 2.62 2.84
C LEU A 137 -2.25 1.77 1.58
N LEU A 138 -1.55 2.07 0.47
CA LEU A 138 -1.65 1.30 -0.77
C LEU A 138 -0.99 -0.09 -0.71
N GLN A 139 -0.56 -0.53 0.47
CA GLN A 139 0.18 -1.77 0.63
C GLN A 139 -0.08 -2.44 1.97
N GLY A 140 0.22 -3.75 2.01
CA GLY A 140 -0.02 -4.59 3.17
C GLY A 140 -1.50 -4.94 3.37
N HIS A 141 -1.85 -5.23 4.62
CA HIS A 141 -3.21 -5.56 5.03
C HIS A 141 -3.79 -4.45 5.90
N LEU A 142 -5.11 -4.37 5.91
CA LEU A 142 -5.89 -3.55 6.82
C LEU A 142 -6.85 -4.46 7.58
N TYR A 143 -7.25 -3.98 8.75
CA TYR A 143 -8.23 -4.67 9.57
C TYR A 143 -9.54 -3.88 9.59
N LEU A 144 -10.64 -4.61 9.47
CA LEU A 144 -12.00 -4.11 9.54
C LEU A 144 -12.65 -4.66 10.79
N ARG A 145 -13.26 -3.79 11.59
CA ARG A 145 -14.05 -4.21 12.75
C ARG A 145 -15.50 -4.44 12.31
N VAL A 146 -16.00 -5.64 12.58
CA VAL A 146 -17.33 -6.10 12.21
C VAL A 146 -18.13 -6.39 13.49
N LYS A 147 -19.41 -6.00 13.51
CA LYS A 147 -20.29 -6.32 14.63
C LYS A 147 -20.70 -7.81 14.61
N GLY A 148 -20.57 -8.50 15.74
CA GLY A 148 -20.81 -9.94 15.86
C GLY A 148 -19.69 -10.80 15.28
N ASP A 149 -20.00 -12.06 14.95
CA ASP A 149 -19.05 -13.05 14.40
C ASP A 149 -18.94 -12.93 12.88
N ALA A 150 -17.84 -12.32 12.40
CA ALA A 150 -17.58 -12.16 10.98
C ALA A 150 -17.50 -13.49 10.23
N ARG A 151 -16.97 -14.55 10.84
CA ARG A 151 -16.86 -15.86 10.17
C ARG A 151 -18.24 -16.44 9.91
N ALA A 152 -19.11 -16.39 10.90
CA ALA A 152 -20.49 -16.84 10.74
C ALA A 152 -21.25 -16.02 9.69
N LEU A 153 -20.99 -14.71 9.59
CA LEU A 153 -21.60 -13.85 8.58
C LEU A 153 -21.11 -14.16 7.16
N VAL A 154 -19.80 -14.34 6.97
CA VAL A 154 -19.22 -14.76 5.68
C VAL A 154 -19.72 -16.14 5.27
N ASP A 155 -19.71 -17.12 6.19
CA ASP A 155 -20.20 -18.49 5.93
C ASP A 155 -21.69 -18.50 5.57
N ALA A 156 -22.47 -17.54 6.10
CA ALA A 156 -23.87 -17.35 5.77
C ALA A 156 -24.10 -16.53 4.48
N GLY A 157 -23.04 -16.06 3.81
CA GLY A 157 -23.12 -15.21 2.62
C GLY A 157 -23.75 -13.84 2.88
N LYS A 158 -23.68 -13.34 4.12
CA LYS A 158 -24.22 -12.05 4.52
C LYS A 158 -23.17 -10.94 4.36
N GLU A 159 -23.67 -9.73 4.14
CA GLU A 159 -22.83 -8.54 4.15
C GLU A 159 -22.25 -8.28 5.55
N LEU A 160 -20.99 -7.85 5.61
CA LEU A 160 -20.31 -7.56 6.86
C LEU A 160 -20.71 -6.15 7.33
N PRO A 161 -21.36 -5.99 8.50
CA PRO A 161 -21.67 -4.67 9.04
C PRO A 161 -20.36 -3.99 9.49
N LEU A 162 -19.76 -3.23 8.57
CA LEU A 162 -18.53 -2.49 8.81
C LEU A 162 -18.75 -1.43 9.89
N SER A 163 -17.74 -1.27 10.76
CA SER A 163 -17.72 -0.14 11.68
C SER A 163 -17.55 1.16 10.89
N ILE A 164 -18.41 2.12 11.17
CA ILE A 164 -18.41 3.44 10.53
C ILE A 164 -18.13 4.51 11.56
N ALA A 165 -17.56 5.61 11.11
CA ALA A 165 -17.46 6.83 11.90
C ALA A 165 -18.10 8.00 11.16
N THR A 166 -18.65 8.95 11.90
CA THR A 166 -19.34 10.12 11.35
C THR A 166 -18.64 11.40 11.77
N ARG A 167 -18.60 12.36 10.84
CA ARG A 167 -18.19 13.75 11.10
C ARG A 167 -19.18 14.68 10.38
N GLY A 168 -20.01 15.37 11.15
CA GLY A 168 -21.20 16.03 10.60
C GLY A 168 -22.12 15.02 9.93
N ASP A 169 -22.46 15.27 8.66
CA ASP A 169 -23.30 14.37 7.84
C ASP A 169 -22.49 13.34 7.03
N GLU A 170 -21.15 13.42 7.07
CA GLU A 170 -20.26 12.52 6.32
C GLU A 170 -20.01 11.22 7.08
N ARG A 171 -20.00 10.10 6.33
CA ARG A 171 -19.66 8.76 6.84
C ARG A 171 -18.31 8.32 6.33
N PHE A 172 -17.48 7.80 7.21
CA PHE A 172 -16.16 7.24 6.91
C PHE A 172 -16.13 5.77 7.31
N ALA A 173 -15.53 4.93 6.47
CA ALA A 173 -15.24 3.56 6.86
C ALA A 173 -14.09 3.55 7.87
N LEU A 174 -14.24 2.79 8.97
CA LEU A 174 -13.17 2.62 9.95
C LEU A 174 -12.25 1.49 9.53
N VAL A 175 -10.96 1.80 9.41
CA VAL A 175 -9.91 0.83 9.09
C VAL A 175 -8.80 0.91 10.13
N PHE A 176 -8.14 -0.22 10.37
CA PHE A 176 -7.12 -0.34 11.41
C PHE A 176 -5.81 -0.88 10.84
N SER A 177 -4.69 -0.28 11.26
CA SER A 177 -3.34 -0.69 10.84
C SER A 177 -2.85 -1.97 11.53
N GLY A 178 -3.47 -2.37 12.64
CA GLY A 178 -3.05 -3.54 13.40
C GLY A 178 -3.85 -3.80 14.66
N GLY A 179 -3.40 -4.78 15.45
CA GLY A 179 -4.14 -5.26 16.62
C GLY A 179 -4.19 -4.27 17.78
N GLU A 180 -3.21 -3.37 17.88
CA GLU A 180 -3.19 -2.31 18.90
C GLU A 180 -4.31 -1.29 18.65
N ALA A 181 -4.44 -0.79 17.41
CA ALA A 181 -5.47 0.19 17.05
C ALA A 181 -6.90 -0.37 17.20
N LEU A 182 -7.09 -1.67 16.96
CA LEU A 182 -8.37 -2.35 17.24
C LEU A 182 -8.69 -2.38 18.74
N ARG A 183 -7.70 -2.66 19.59
CA ARG A 183 -7.89 -2.63 21.05
C ARG A 183 -8.21 -1.21 21.52
N ASP A 184 -7.54 -0.21 21.00
CA ASP A 184 -7.80 1.20 21.33
C ASP A 184 -9.24 1.59 20.98
N ALA A 185 -9.74 1.18 19.82
CA ALA A 185 -11.13 1.39 19.42
C ALA A 185 -12.14 0.72 20.35
N VAL A 186 -11.93 -0.56 20.69
CA VAL A 186 -12.81 -1.29 21.64
C VAL A 186 -12.76 -0.66 23.03
N ASN A 187 -11.60 -0.20 23.48
CA ASN A 187 -11.48 0.49 24.77
C ASN A 187 -12.20 1.85 24.76
N ALA A 188 -12.23 2.54 23.62
CA ALA A 188 -12.85 3.86 23.49
C ALA A 188 -14.38 3.79 23.49
N ASP A 189 -15.00 2.79 22.84
CA ASP A 189 -16.46 2.68 22.74
C ASP A 189 -17.09 1.57 23.60
N GLY A 190 -16.28 0.64 24.11
CA GLY A 190 -16.73 -0.49 24.94
C GLY A 190 -17.45 -1.59 24.16
N ASP A 191 -17.48 -1.56 22.82
CA ASP A 191 -18.17 -2.57 22.01
C ASP A 191 -17.31 -3.83 21.84
N THR A 192 -17.46 -4.72 22.82
CA THR A 192 -16.76 -6.02 22.87
C THR A 192 -17.43 -7.12 22.04
N ASP A 193 -18.64 -6.89 21.53
CA ASP A 193 -19.37 -7.84 20.67
C ASP A 193 -19.00 -7.65 19.20
N THR A 194 -17.70 -7.61 18.93
CA THR A 194 -17.13 -7.35 17.61
C THR A 194 -16.05 -8.37 17.27
N SER A 195 -15.85 -8.58 15.97
CA SER A 195 -14.76 -9.36 15.41
C SER A 195 -13.94 -8.51 14.45
N ALA A 196 -12.73 -8.97 14.13
CA ALA A 196 -11.84 -8.32 13.19
C ALA A 196 -11.62 -9.19 11.96
N VAL A 197 -11.67 -8.58 10.79
CA VAL A 197 -11.38 -9.22 9.50
C VAL A 197 -10.14 -8.56 8.91
N SER A 198 -9.16 -9.37 8.50
CA SER A 198 -7.99 -8.89 7.76
C SER A 198 -8.26 -8.98 6.26
N LYS A 199 -7.94 -7.92 5.52
CA LYS A 199 -8.02 -7.88 4.06
C LYS A 199 -6.83 -7.15 3.45
N PRO A 200 -6.41 -7.50 2.22
CA PRO A 200 -5.45 -6.70 1.46
C PRO A 200 -5.93 -5.24 1.36
N ALA A 201 -5.01 -4.28 1.52
CA ALA A 201 -5.40 -2.88 1.61
C ALA A 201 -6.16 -2.40 0.35
N ILE A 202 -5.71 -2.80 -0.84
CA ILE A 202 -6.36 -2.45 -2.10
C ILE A 202 -7.77 -3.03 -2.23
N GLU A 203 -8.04 -4.21 -1.67
CA GLU A 203 -9.40 -4.77 -1.62
C GLU A 203 -10.32 -3.86 -0.79
N VAL A 204 -9.87 -3.47 0.41
CA VAL A 204 -10.61 -2.55 1.28
C VAL A 204 -10.87 -1.21 0.61
N LEU A 205 -9.88 -0.64 -0.07
CA LEU A 205 -10.06 0.64 -0.76
C LEU A 205 -11.11 0.55 -1.88
N ASN A 206 -11.10 -0.53 -2.68
CA ASN A 206 -12.11 -0.73 -3.72
C ASN A 206 -13.52 -0.93 -3.14
N GLU A 207 -13.65 -1.65 -2.02
CA GLU A 207 -14.93 -1.81 -1.31
C GLU A 207 -15.46 -0.45 -0.83
N VAL A 208 -14.63 0.35 -0.15
CA VAL A 208 -15.02 1.68 0.35
C VAL A 208 -15.43 2.62 -0.78
N LEU A 209 -14.76 2.54 -1.94
CA LEU A 209 -15.09 3.36 -3.11
C LEU A 209 -16.34 2.90 -3.86
N THR A 210 -16.75 1.64 -3.68
CA THR A 210 -18.01 1.12 -4.23
C THR A 210 -19.21 1.60 -3.41
N ASP A 211 -19.03 1.74 -2.10
CA ASP A 211 -20.05 2.22 -1.16
C ASP A 211 -20.09 3.74 -1.01
N ASP A 212 -21.14 4.26 -0.36
CA ASP A 212 -21.31 5.70 -0.14
C ASP A 212 -20.59 6.25 1.12
N PHE A 213 -19.27 6.08 1.17
CA PHE A 213 -18.39 6.67 2.18
C PHE A 213 -17.65 7.90 1.68
N ALA A 214 -17.60 8.97 2.48
CA ALA A 214 -16.81 10.17 2.22
C ALA A 214 -15.29 9.92 2.23
N GLY A 215 -14.85 8.76 2.73
CA GLY A 215 -13.46 8.33 2.77
C GLY A 215 -13.24 7.24 3.82
N ILE A 216 -12.01 7.16 4.31
CA ILE A 216 -11.65 6.27 5.43
C ILE A 216 -11.13 7.07 6.61
N ALA A 217 -11.38 6.56 7.81
CA ALA A 217 -10.76 7.01 9.04
C ALA A 217 -9.88 5.88 9.58
N ILE A 218 -8.58 6.15 9.65
CA ILE A 218 -7.53 5.20 9.98
C ILE A 218 -7.18 5.36 11.45
N ASP A 219 -7.21 4.25 12.21
CA ASP A 219 -6.78 4.20 13.61
C ASP A 219 -7.44 5.30 14.47
N HIS A 220 -8.72 5.58 14.23
CA HIS A 220 -9.41 6.78 14.75
C HIS A 220 -9.30 7.00 16.27
N ALA A 221 -9.18 5.93 17.06
CA ALA A 221 -9.06 5.97 18.52
C ALA A 221 -7.61 6.10 19.02
N SER A 222 -6.61 6.00 18.14
CA SER A 222 -5.18 5.94 18.46
C SER A 222 -4.52 7.31 18.54
N THR A 223 -5.19 8.33 19.07
CA THR A 223 -4.69 9.72 19.04
C THR A 223 -3.31 9.87 19.70
N PRO A 224 -2.35 10.60 19.10
CA PRO A 224 -2.47 11.43 17.89
C PRO A 224 -2.21 10.68 16.57
N HIS A 225 -2.01 9.37 16.60
CA HIS A 225 -1.59 8.54 15.45
C HIS A 225 -2.78 8.07 14.61
N SER A 226 -3.64 9.00 14.22
CA SER A 226 -4.84 8.75 13.42
C SER A 226 -4.93 9.73 12.24
N ALA A 227 -5.62 9.33 11.17
CA ALA A 227 -5.78 10.16 9.97
C ALA A 227 -7.11 9.92 9.27
N ILE A 228 -7.65 10.95 8.63
CA ILE A 228 -8.76 10.83 7.68
C ILE A 228 -8.23 11.04 6.27
N LEU A 229 -8.50 10.07 5.38
CA LEU A 229 -8.23 10.22 3.96
C LEU A 229 -9.54 10.32 3.19
N PRO A 230 -9.79 11.45 2.49
CA PRO A 230 -11.03 11.66 1.77
C PRO A 230 -11.11 10.80 0.50
N ARG A 231 -12.32 10.46 0.07
CA ARG A 231 -12.61 9.64 -1.12
C ARG A 231 -11.83 10.10 -2.35
N GLN A 232 -11.77 11.41 -2.60
CA GLN A 232 -11.11 11.96 -3.80
C GLN A 232 -9.60 11.67 -3.81
N LEU A 233 -8.97 11.57 -2.63
CA LEU A 233 -7.57 11.17 -2.52
C LEU A 233 -7.42 9.68 -2.85
N LEU A 234 -8.32 8.84 -2.31
CA LEU A 234 -8.29 7.41 -2.54
C LEU A 234 -8.52 7.07 -4.02
N GLU A 235 -9.52 7.68 -4.65
CA GLU A 235 -9.78 7.54 -6.09
C GLU A 235 -8.54 7.90 -6.90
N ARG A 236 -7.94 9.06 -6.62
CA ARG A 236 -6.73 9.50 -7.31
C ARG A 236 -5.55 8.55 -7.08
N ALA A 237 -5.40 8.04 -5.87
CA ALA A 237 -4.34 7.10 -5.51
C ALA A 237 -4.46 5.76 -6.24
N LEU A 238 -5.67 5.35 -6.64
CA LEU A 238 -5.87 4.09 -7.37
C LEU A 238 -5.76 4.23 -8.89
N VAL A 239 -5.92 5.43 -9.45
CA VAL A 239 -5.85 5.66 -10.91
C VAL A 239 -4.48 5.26 -11.49
N ASP A 240 -3.41 5.61 -10.79
CA ASP A 240 -2.03 5.39 -11.24
C ASP A 240 -1.41 4.13 -10.61
N LEU A 241 -2.21 3.30 -9.94
CA LEU A 241 -1.72 2.10 -9.26
C LEU A 241 -1.36 1.01 -10.26
N ASP A 242 -0.18 0.40 -10.08
CA ASP A 242 0.14 -0.87 -10.73
C ASP A 242 -0.84 -1.96 -10.25
N PRO A 243 -1.69 -2.54 -11.13
CA PRO A 243 -2.65 -3.57 -10.73
C PRO A 243 -2.01 -4.81 -10.12
N GLU A 244 -0.76 -5.12 -10.50
CA GLU A 244 -0.02 -6.25 -9.95
C GLU A 244 0.77 -5.88 -8.69
N LEU A 245 0.88 -4.58 -8.37
CA LEU A 245 1.72 -4.05 -7.29
C LEU A 245 3.14 -4.64 -7.34
N ALA A 246 3.69 -4.88 -8.53
CA ALA A 246 4.80 -5.80 -8.71
C ALA A 246 6.07 -5.26 -8.04
N VAL A 247 6.40 -3.98 -8.26
CA VAL A 247 7.55 -3.33 -7.61
C VAL A 247 7.34 -3.26 -6.10
N LYS A 248 6.17 -2.78 -5.63
CA LYS A 248 5.87 -2.66 -4.20
C LYS A 248 6.00 -4.01 -3.49
N THR A 249 5.40 -5.07 -4.04
CA THR A 249 5.43 -6.41 -3.46
C THR A 249 6.86 -6.93 -3.31
N LEU A 250 7.72 -6.72 -4.33
CA LEU A 250 9.13 -7.10 -4.25
C LEU A 250 9.89 -6.31 -3.17
N LEU A 251 9.61 -5.02 -3.02
CA LEU A 251 10.29 -4.16 -2.05
C LEU A 251 9.83 -4.41 -0.60
N LEU A 252 8.62 -4.92 -0.42
CA LEU A 252 8.04 -5.31 0.87
C LEU A 252 8.45 -6.72 1.35
N GLY A 253 8.87 -7.57 0.42
CA GLY A 253 9.25 -8.96 0.70
C GLY A 253 10.64 -9.09 1.33
N ALA A 254 10.95 -10.30 1.80
CA ALA A 254 12.31 -10.66 2.19
C ALA A 254 13.22 -10.59 0.96
N ARG A 255 14.34 -9.86 1.09
CA ARG A 255 15.26 -9.63 -0.01
C ARG A 255 16.44 -10.59 0.02
N ASP A 256 16.86 -10.99 -1.17
CA ASP A 256 17.99 -11.86 -1.42
C ASP A 256 18.78 -11.39 -2.65
N ALA A 257 19.79 -12.18 -3.04
CA ALA A 257 20.63 -11.87 -4.20
C ALA A 257 19.86 -11.87 -5.55
N ALA A 258 18.66 -12.46 -5.62
CA ALA A 258 17.85 -12.46 -6.83
C ALA A 258 16.91 -11.24 -6.93
N THR A 259 16.71 -10.53 -5.82
CA THR A 259 15.80 -9.38 -5.74
C THR A 259 16.14 -8.26 -6.74
N PRO A 260 17.41 -7.84 -6.93
CA PRO A 260 17.74 -6.83 -7.93
C PRO A 260 17.30 -7.19 -9.35
N ALA A 261 17.55 -8.43 -9.77
CA ALA A 261 17.16 -8.92 -11.09
C ALA A 261 15.63 -9.04 -11.24
N ALA A 262 14.93 -9.43 -10.18
CA ALA A 262 13.46 -9.49 -10.16
C ALA A 262 12.86 -8.08 -10.32
N VAL A 263 13.35 -7.09 -9.56
CA VAL A 263 12.89 -5.70 -9.68
C VAL A 263 13.21 -5.17 -11.08
N ALA A 264 14.43 -5.34 -11.58
CA ALA A 264 14.80 -4.93 -12.94
C ALA A 264 13.93 -5.55 -14.03
N GLY A 265 13.51 -6.82 -13.86
CA GLY A 265 12.59 -7.50 -14.76
C GLY A 265 11.20 -6.83 -14.79
N VAL A 266 10.70 -6.42 -13.64
CA VAL A 266 9.40 -5.72 -13.51
C VAL A 266 9.45 -4.31 -14.12
N LEU A 267 10.57 -3.59 -14.00
CA LEU A 267 10.75 -2.24 -14.58
C LEU A 267 10.62 -2.20 -16.11
N VAL A 268 10.64 -3.35 -16.80
CA VAL A 268 10.44 -3.43 -18.25
C VAL A 268 9.03 -2.96 -18.66
N SER A 269 8.03 -3.25 -17.83
CA SER A 269 6.62 -3.02 -18.17
C SER A 269 5.79 -2.36 -17.07
N ALA A 270 6.28 -2.29 -15.84
CA ALA A 270 5.57 -1.63 -14.75
C ALA A 270 5.35 -0.14 -15.07
N PRO A 271 4.28 0.48 -14.55
CA PRO A 271 4.15 1.92 -14.52
C PRO A 271 5.32 2.55 -13.73
N LEU A 272 6.00 3.53 -14.34
CA LEU A 272 7.16 4.19 -13.74
C LEU A 272 6.99 5.70 -13.75
N TRP A 273 7.52 6.36 -12.71
CA TRP A 273 7.60 7.80 -12.63
C TRP A 273 9.00 8.25 -12.28
N LEU A 274 9.39 9.41 -12.81
CA LEU A 274 10.58 10.15 -12.41
C LEU A 274 10.16 11.42 -11.67
N ALA A 275 11.02 11.88 -10.76
CA ALA A 275 10.92 13.22 -10.22
C ALA A 275 11.53 14.23 -11.18
N ALA A 276 10.70 15.15 -11.69
CA ALA A 276 11.13 16.18 -12.61
C ALA A 276 10.87 17.58 -12.04
N ARG A 277 11.68 18.55 -12.47
CA ARG A 277 11.45 19.96 -12.21
C ARG A 277 11.87 20.79 -13.41
N THR A 278 11.05 21.77 -13.76
CA THR A 278 11.43 22.79 -14.74
C THR A 278 12.30 23.85 -14.07
N THR A 279 13.49 24.08 -14.60
CA THR A 279 14.40 25.14 -14.17
C THR A 279 13.86 26.53 -14.56
N GLU A 280 14.45 27.59 -14.01
CA GLU A 280 14.12 28.96 -14.42
C GLU A 280 14.41 29.23 -15.91
N SER A 281 15.33 28.48 -16.53
CA SER A 281 15.62 28.54 -17.97
C SER A 281 14.58 27.83 -18.84
N GLY A 282 13.62 27.13 -18.23
CA GLY A 282 12.61 26.33 -18.92
C GLY A 282 13.05 24.91 -19.27
N ASP A 283 14.25 24.51 -18.86
CA ASP A 283 14.76 23.15 -19.08
C ASP A 283 14.18 22.20 -18.04
N MET A 284 13.83 20.98 -18.44
CA MET A 284 13.37 19.95 -17.51
C MET A 284 14.57 19.19 -16.96
N GLY A 285 14.79 19.28 -15.64
CA GLY A 285 15.74 18.46 -14.90
C GLY A 285 15.04 17.25 -14.26
N ILE A 286 15.76 16.13 -14.17
CA ILE A 286 15.33 14.93 -13.44
C ILE A 286 16.13 14.83 -12.14
N ALA A 287 15.50 14.38 -11.07
CA ALA A 287 16.16 14.17 -9.79
C ALA A 287 17.15 13.00 -9.86
N GLU A 288 18.35 13.25 -9.32
CA GLU A 288 19.42 12.27 -9.21
C GLU A 288 19.88 12.18 -7.76
N VAL A 289 20.20 10.97 -7.32
CA VAL A 289 20.95 10.75 -6.07
C VAL A 289 22.42 10.77 -6.41
N HIS A 290 23.15 11.61 -5.68
CA HIS A 290 24.61 11.67 -5.69
C HIS A 290 25.13 11.10 -4.37
N THR A 291 25.92 10.04 -4.44
CA THR A 291 26.63 9.49 -3.28
C THR A 291 27.92 10.27 -3.01
N GLU A 292 28.49 10.12 -1.81
CA GLU A 292 29.73 10.80 -1.43
C GLU A 292 30.93 10.48 -2.33
N ASP A 293 30.94 9.29 -2.94
CA ASP A 293 31.96 8.86 -3.89
C ASP A 293 31.75 9.38 -5.33
N GLY A 294 30.71 10.20 -5.54
CA GLY A 294 30.40 10.81 -6.84
C GLY A 294 29.56 9.92 -7.77
N THR A 295 29.08 8.76 -7.29
CA THR A 295 28.18 7.91 -8.05
C THR A 295 26.81 8.56 -8.23
N ARG A 296 26.26 8.46 -9.44
CA ARG A 296 24.97 9.08 -9.82
C ARG A 296 23.92 8.00 -10.10
N TYR A 297 22.74 8.17 -9.54
CA TYR A 297 21.58 7.30 -9.76
C TYR A 297 20.35 8.13 -10.13
N ILE A 298 19.56 7.65 -11.09
CA ILE A 298 18.22 8.22 -11.35
C ILE A 298 17.25 7.72 -10.28
N GLU A 299 16.41 8.60 -9.75
CA GLU A 299 15.30 8.20 -8.87
C GLU A 299 14.10 7.72 -9.69
N VAL A 300 13.65 6.50 -9.43
CA VAL A 300 12.50 5.87 -10.09
C VAL A 300 11.45 5.52 -9.05
N PHE A 301 10.20 5.84 -9.33
CA PHE A 301 9.07 5.60 -8.46
C PHE A 301 8.10 4.63 -9.12
N SER A 302 7.46 3.78 -8.30
CA SER A 302 6.40 2.86 -8.72
C SER A 302 5.00 3.47 -8.58
N HIS A 303 4.91 4.64 -7.96
CA HIS A 303 3.66 5.39 -7.82
C HIS A 303 3.93 6.89 -7.59
N PRO A 304 3.14 7.82 -8.14
CA PRO A 304 3.36 9.25 -7.97
C PRO A 304 3.29 9.73 -6.51
N LEU A 305 2.50 9.08 -5.65
CA LEU A 305 2.46 9.42 -4.23
C LEU A 305 3.79 9.22 -3.50
N GLU A 306 4.65 8.31 -3.96
CA GLU A 306 5.97 8.08 -3.36
C GLU A 306 6.84 9.33 -3.47
N LEU A 307 6.79 9.98 -4.64
CA LEU A 307 7.46 11.23 -4.91
C LEU A 307 6.82 12.39 -4.14
N ILE A 308 5.49 12.52 -4.18
CA ILE A 308 4.79 13.64 -3.52
C ILE A 308 5.02 13.60 -2.01
N ALA A 309 5.07 12.40 -1.41
CA ALA A 309 5.37 12.21 0.00
C ALA A 309 6.76 12.70 0.42
N LEU A 310 7.73 12.79 -0.51
CA LEU A 310 9.04 13.37 -0.22
C LEU A 310 8.96 14.88 0.08
N GLY A 311 7.90 15.56 -0.38
CA GLY A 311 7.70 16.98 -0.10
C GLY A 311 8.73 17.92 -0.73
N ARG A 312 9.50 17.45 -1.72
CA ARG A 312 10.56 18.25 -2.38
C ARG A 312 10.01 19.27 -3.37
N GLY A 313 8.74 19.15 -3.77
CA GLY A 313 8.12 19.99 -4.80
C GLY A 313 8.53 19.61 -6.23
N ASP A 314 8.97 18.37 -6.44
CA ASP A 314 9.13 17.82 -7.79
C ASP A 314 7.78 17.37 -8.34
N GLU A 315 7.68 17.30 -9.66
CA GLU A 315 6.51 16.86 -10.40
C GLU A 315 6.71 15.41 -10.87
N PRO A 316 5.73 14.51 -10.71
CA PRO A 316 5.81 13.16 -11.25
C PRO A 316 5.67 13.18 -12.78
N VAL A 317 6.69 12.68 -13.48
CA VAL A 317 6.65 12.46 -14.92
C VAL A 317 6.60 10.96 -15.19
N GLN A 318 5.49 10.50 -15.76
CA GLN A 318 5.34 9.09 -16.12
C GLN A 318 6.27 8.74 -17.29
N ILE A 319 6.95 7.61 -17.18
CA ILE A 319 7.82 7.05 -18.22
C ILE A 319 7.56 5.56 -18.42
N THR A 320 8.08 5.01 -19.51
CA THR A 320 8.09 3.57 -19.79
C THR A 320 9.47 2.95 -19.55
N GLY A 321 9.54 1.63 -19.40
CA GLY A 321 10.82 0.89 -19.38
C GLY A 321 11.75 1.23 -20.56
N PRO A 322 11.26 1.27 -21.81
CA PRO A 322 12.04 1.75 -22.96
C PRO A 322 12.60 3.17 -22.81
N GLN A 323 11.82 4.10 -22.27
CA GLN A 323 12.30 5.48 -22.00
C GLN A 323 13.35 5.51 -20.90
N LEU A 324 13.19 4.71 -19.84
CA LEU A 324 14.21 4.56 -18.81
C LEU A 324 15.52 4.00 -19.40
N GLY A 325 15.43 2.96 -20.21
CA GLY A 325 16.58 2.37 -20.92
C GLY A 325 17.27 3.38 -21.84
N ALA A 326 16.50 4.18 -22.59
CA ALA A 326 17.03 5.24 -23.43
C ALA A 326 17.75 6.34 -22.61
N ALA A 327 17.16 6.78 -21.50
CA ALA A 327 17.77 7.76 -20.60
C ALA A 327 19.10 7.25 -20.06
N LEU A 328 19.14 6.01 -19.54
CA LEU A 328 20.35 5.39 -19.05
C LEU A 328 21.42 5.24 -20.14
N ARG A 329 21.06 4.87 -21.37
CA ARG A 329 22.00 4.78 -22.50
C ARG A 329 22.55 6.13 -22.96
N SER A 330 21.85 7.23 -22.68
CA SER A 330 22.25 8.57 -23.12
C SER A 330 23.34 9.22 -22.26
N ASP A 331 23.52 8.75 -21.02
CA ASP A 331 24.55 9.23 -20.09
C ASP A 331 25.24 8.05 -19.39
N ASP A 332 26.47 7.74 -19.82
CA ASP A 332 27.31 6.69 -19.22
C ASP A 332 27.79 7.04 -17.80
N GLY A 333 27.65 8.29 -17.37
CA GLY A 333 27.94 8.73 -16.01
C GLY A 333 26.87 8.31 -14.99
N ILE A 334 25.71 7.86 -15.44
CA ILE A 334 24.65 7.32 -14.57
C ILE A 334 24.92 5.84 -14.32
N THR A 335 25.14 5.51 -13.04
CA THR A 335 25.55 4.16 -12.62
C THR A 335 24.37 3.20 -12.49
N GLY A 336 23.16 3.73 -12.35
CA GLY A 336 21.96 2.93 -12.19
C GLY A 336 20.74 3.74 -11.77
N VAL A 337 19.81 3.07 -11.10
CA VAL A 337 18.60 3.69 -10.54
C VAL A 337 18.43 3.37 -9.07
N ILE A 338 17.73 4.24 -8.34
CA ILE A 338 17.19 3.96 -7.00
C ILE A 338 15.68 3.91 -7.13
N VAL A 339 15.09 2.76 -6.77
CA VAL A 339 13.65 2.52 -6.86
C VAL A 339 13.00 2.79 -5.50
N ASP A 340 11.91 3.58 -5.50
CA ASP A 340 11.18 4.08 -4.34
C ASP A 340 12.09 4.71 -3.26
N PRO A 341 12.82 5.80 -3.56
CA PRO A 341 13.75 6.42 -2.61
C PRO A 341 13.10 6.88 -1.29
N ALA A 342 11.77 7.00 -1.23
CA ALA A 342 11.03 7.27 0.01
C ALA A 342 11.01 6.06 0.97
N GLY A 343 11.39 4.87 0.49
CA GLY A 343 11.55 3.64 1.25
C GLY A 343 10.28 2.79 1.31
N PRO A 344 10.42 1.45 1.44
CA PRO A 344 11.64 0.66 1.31
C PRO A 344 12.22 0.77 -0.11
N TRP A 345 13.53 0.92 -0.25
CA TRP A 345 14.17 1.23 -1.54
C TRP A 345 15.22 0.20 -1.93
N ILE A 346 15.53 0.11 -3.22
CA ILE A 346 16.64 -0.72 -3.74
C ILE A 346 17.44 0.08 -4.79
N SER A 347 18.77 -0.03 -4.76
CA SER A 347 19.62 0.44 -5.85
C SER A 347 19.85 -0.68 -6.85
N LEU A 348 19.72 -0.36 -8.14
CA LEU A 348 19.99 -1.27 -9.24
C LEU A 348 21.11 -0.67 -10.08
N THR A 349 22.18 -1.42 -10.30
CA THR A 349 23.28 -1.01 -11.17
C THR A 349 22.90 -1.23 -12.63
N ARG A 350 23.69 -0.67 -13.55
CA ARG A 350 23.59 -0.98 -14.99
C ARG A 350 23.66 -2.49 -15.29
N THR A 351 24.38 -3.27 -14.49
CA THR A 351 24.44 -4.74 -14.67
C THR A 351 23.10 -5.39 -14.32
N ASP A 352 22.45 -4.96 -13.25
CA ASP A 352 21.12 -5.45 -12.86
C ASP A 352 20.07 -5.05 -13.91
N LEU A 353 20.21 -3.85 -14.48
CA LEU A 353 19.31 -3.25 -15.47
C LEU A 353 19.52 -3.74 -16.90
N ALA A 354 20.24 -4.85 -17.12
CA ALA A 354 20.54 -5.35 -18.46
C ALA A 354 19.28 -5.55 -19.34
N ALA A 355 18.18 -6.02 -18.75
CA ALA A 355 16.91 -6.19 -19.45
C ALA A 355 16.29 -4.85 -19.91
N VAL A 356 16.36 -3.81 -19.06
CA VAL A 356 15.86 -2.47 -19.37
C VAL A 356 16.75 -1.78 -20.43
N LEU A 357 18.07 -1.92 -20.32
CA LEU A 357 19.02 -1.36 -21.28
C LEU A 357 18.93 -1.98 -22.68
N ALA A 358 18.47 -3.23 -22.76
CA ALA A 358 18.25 -3.95 -24.01
C ALA A 358 16.98 -3.53 -24.75
N LEU A 359 16.12 -2.70 -24.14
CA LEU A 359 14.89 -2.20 -24.78
C LEU A 359 15.22 -1.16 -25.85
N ASP A 360 14.56 -1.30 -27.00
CA ASP A 360 14.63 -0.33 -28.09
C ASP A 360 14.04 1.02 -27.64
N ALA A 361 14.61 2.12 -28.12
CA ALA A 361 14.05 3.43 -27.84
C ALA A 361 12.64 3.53 -28.50
N PRO A 362 11.67 4.17 -27.82
CA PRO A 362 10.31 4.33 -28.35
C PRO A 362 10.23 5.16 -29.63
#